data_AF-A0A969LKZ4-F1
#
_entry.id   AF-A0A969LKZ4-F1
#
_cell.length_a   1.000
_cell.length_b   1.000
_cell.length_c   1.000
_cell.angle_alpha   90.00
_cell.angle_beta   90.00
_cell.angle_gamma   90.00
#
_symmetry.space_group_name_H-M   'P 1'
#
loop_
_entity.id
_entity.type
_entity.pdbx_description
1 polymer ?
#
loop_
_entity_poly.entity_id
_entity_poly.type
_entity_poly.pdbx_seq_one_letter_code
_entity_poly.pdbx_strand_id
1 'polypeptide(L)'
;MCLALPEDESLLTWKKYEKNPVVNGTPKQYSRFDFRDPYLWKEGDMYYMAVGFGIDENNTRRGALLLYKSPDLKQWEFLHTLFEGNPAEDDSGVFWEMPVFGRKMGNIFYW
;
A
#
# COMPACT_ATOMS: atom_id res chain seq x y z
N MET A 1 3.99 6.85 -5.30
CA MET A 1 2.52 6.96 -5.44
C MET A 1 2.13 8.38 -5.80
N CYS A 2 1.14 8.51 -6.67
CA CYS A 2 0.58 9.80 -7.11
C CYS A 2 -0.92 9.86 -6.77
N LEU A 3 -1.43 11.06 -6.52
CA LEU A 3 -2.82 11.35 -6.28
C LEU A 3 -3.43 12.02 -7.51
N ALA A 4 -4.65 11.62 -7.87
CA ALA A 4 -5.52 12.35 -8.76
C ALA A 4 -6.89 12.50 -8.09
N LEU A 5 -7.57 13.62 -8.33
CA LEU A 5 -8.91 13.89 -7.82
C LEU A 5 -9.87 13.98 -9.01
N PRO A 6 -11.11 13.50 -8.89
CA PRO A 6 -12.08 13.66 -9.97
C PRO A 6 -12.37 15.15 -10.15
N GLU A 7 -12.53 15.59 -11.39
CA GLU A 7 -12.88 17.00 -11.66
C GLU A 7 -14.34 17.31 -11.30
N ASP A 8 -15.20 16.29 -11.36
CA ASP A 8 -16.62 16.35 -11.03
C ASP A 8 -17.17 14.96 -10.61
N GLU A 9 -18.46 14.90 -10.27
CA GLU A 9 -19.14 13.67 -9.84
C GLU A 9 -19.32 12.63 -10.97
N SER A 10 -19.03 12.96 -12.22
CA SER A 10 -19.12 12.01 -13.34
C SER A 10 -17.98 10.97 -13.30
N LEU A 11 -16.88 11.28 -12.60
CA LEU A 11 -15.67 10.47 -12.52
C LEU A 11 -15.01 10.16 -13.89
N LEU A 12 -15.37 10.92 -14.94
CA LEU A 12 -14.84 10.73 -16.30
C LEU A 12 -13.45 11.35 -16.48
N THR A 13 -13.18 12.45 -15.77
CA THR A 13 -11.90 13.17 -15.85
C THR A 13 -11.30 13.33 -14.46
N TRP A 14 -9.97 13.13 -14.39
CA TRP A 14 -9.22 13.17 -13.15
C TRP A 14 -8.02 14.10 -13.28
N LYS A 15 -7.94 15.09 -12.38
CA LYS A 15 -6.84 16.04 -12.33
C LYS A 15 -5.73 15.52 -11.43
N LYS A 16 -4.52 15.39 -11.98
CA LYS A 16 -3.32 15.04 -11.20
C LYS A 16 -3.06 16.11 -10.15
N TYR A 17 -2.77 15.69 -8.92
CA TYR A 17 -2.32 16.61 -7.89
C TYR A 17 -0.98 17.25 -8.27
N GLU A 18 -0.90 18.57 -8.19
CA GLU A 18 0.26 19.35 -8.66
C GLU A 18 1.55 19.03 -7.92
N LYS A 19 1.46 18.60 -6.65
CA LYS A 19 2.61 18.26 -5.79
C LYS A 19 2.93 16.76 -5.78
N ASN A 20 2.48 16.03 -6.79
CA ASN A 20 2.88 14.63 -6.94
C ASN A 20 4.40 14.49 -7.09
N PRO A 21 4.98 13.36 -6.63
CA PRO A 21 4.32 12.23 -5.95
C PRO A 21 4.02 12.50 -4.46
N VAL A 22 2.90 11.95 -3.96
CA VAL A 22 2.54 12.01 -2.51
C VAL A 22 3.31 10.99 -1.66
N VAL A 23 3.83 9.94 -2.29
CA VAL A 23 4.85 9.04 -1.71
C VAL A 23 5.97 8.90 -2.71
N ASN A 24 7.15 9.38 -2.37
CA ASN A 24 8.30 9.37 -3.27
C ASN A 24 9.22 8.16 -2.99
N GLY A 25 9.03 7.09 -3.77
CA GLY A 25 9.85 5.89 -3.68
C GLY A 25 9.53 4.99 -2.48
N THR A 26 10.44 4.06 -2.22
CA THR A 26 10.36 3.07 -1.14
C THR A 26 10.94 3.62 0.17
N PRO A 27 10.54 3.05 1.33
CA PRO A 27 11.20 3.37 2.59
C PRO A 27 12.70 3.08 2.50
N LYS A 28 13.53 3.98 3.05
CA LYS A 28 14.99 3.97 2.89
C LYS A 28 15.66 2.69 3.42
N GLN A 29 15.01 1.96 4.33
CA GLN A 29 15.55 0.72 4.86
C GLN A 29 15.46 -0.47 3.89
N TYR A 30 14.71 -0.34 2.78
CA TYR A 30 14.60 -1.40 1.79
C TYR A 30 15.42 -1.10 0.54
N SER A 31 15.96 -2.15 -0.06
CA SER A 31 16.81 -2.10 -1.25
C SER A 31 16.03 -2.20 -2.56
N ARG A 32 14.79 -2.71 -2.53
CA ARG A 32 13.95 -2.87 -3.72
C ARG A 32 13.19 -1.59 -4.08
N PHE A 33 12.68 -1.56 -5.31
CA PHE A 33 11.97 -0.43 -5.92
C PHE A 33 10.60 -0.78 -6.50
N ASP A 34 10.17 -2.03 -6.37
CA ASP A 34 8.95 -2.57 -6.94
C ASP A 34 7.69 -2.25 -6.12
N PHE A 35 7.58 -0.98 -5.73
CA PHE A 35 6.55 -0.39 -4.87
C PHE A 35 5.34 0.08 -5.67
N ARG A 36 4.29 -0.74 -5.72
CA ARG A 36 3.10 -0.51 -6.55
C ARG A 36 1.84 -1.12 -5.95
N ASP A 37 0.72 -0.86 -6.60
CA ASP A 37 -0.60 -1.38 -6.26
C ASP A 37 -1.08 -0.94 -4.86
N PRO A 38 -1.27 0.37 -4.63
CA PRO A 38 -1.78 0.85 -3.37
C PRO A 38 -3.26 0.46 -3.20
N TYR A 39 -3.60 -0.11 -2.04
CA TYR A 39 -4.99 -0.28 -1.61
C TYR A 39 -5.27 0.61 -0.42
N LEU A 40 -6.28 1.47 -0.55
CA LEU A 40 -6.63 2.46 0.45
C LEU A 40 -7.90 2.07 1.19
N TRP A 41 -7.91 2.31 2.50
CA TRP A 41 -9.12 2.31 3.31
C TRP A 41 -9.09 3.46 4.32
N LYS A 42 -10.24 3.76 4.91
CA LYS A 42 -10.36 4.77 5.96
C LYS A 42 -10.83 4.11 7.25
N GLU A 43 -10.17 4.43 8.36
CA GLU A 43 -10.58 4.02 9.70
C GLU A 43 -10.59 5.24 10.62
N GLY A 44 -11.79 5.58 11.13
CA GLY A 44 -12.02 6.84 11.83
C GLY A 44 -11.69 8.04 10.94
N ASP A 45 -10.80 8.91 11.42
CA ASP A 45 -10.34 10.11 10.71
C ASP A 45 -9.06 9.89 9.89
N MET A 46 -8.54 8.65 9.86
CA MET A 46 -7.27 8.34 9.20
C MET A 46 -7.49 7.50 7.94
N TYR A 47 -6.74 7.82 6.90
CA TYR A 47 -6.57 6.96 5.73
C TYR A 47 -5.37 6.05 5.94
N TYR A 48 -5.48 4.84 5.43
CA TYR A 48 -4.43 3.84 5.41
C TYR A 48 -4.20 3.38 3.98
N MET A 49 -2.98 2.95 3.71
CA MET A 49 -2.59 2.39 2.42
C MET A 49 -1.71 1.17 2.64
N ALA A 50 -2.15 0.03 2.14
CA ALA A 50 -1.32 -1.16 1.97
C ALA A 50 -0.72 -1.12 0.58
N VAL A 51 0.57 -1.46 0.46
CA VAL A 51 1.27 -1.48 -0.83
C VAL A 51 1.97 -2.83 -0.99
N GLY A 52 1.78 -3.46 -2.15
CA GLY A 52 2.48 -4.69 -2.51
C GLY A 52 3.98 -4.45 -2.66
N PHE A 53 4.79 -5.36 -2.11
CA PHE A 53 6.24 -5.22 -2.07
C PHE A 53 6.97 -6.57 -2.03
N GLY A 54 8.29 -6.52 -2.22
CA GLY A 54 9.21 -7.62 -1.92
C GLY A 54 10.31 -7.14 -0.98
N ILE A 55 10.88 -8.04 -0.18
CA ILE A 55 12.02 -7.75 0.68
C ILE A 55 13.16 -8.69 0.30
N ASP A 56 14.32 -8.09 0.00
CA ASP A 56 15.59 -8.78 -0.21
C ASP A 56 16.53 -8.41 0.93
N GLU A 57 16.66 -9.30 1.92
CA GLU A 57 17.43 -9.06 3.14
C GLU A 57 18.10 -10.36 3.61
N ASN A 58 19.36 -10.29 4.05
CA ASN A 58 20.12 -11.45 4.55
C ASN A 58 20.09 -12.67 3.60
N ASN A 59 20.24 -12.44 2.29
CA ASN A 59 20.14 -13.45 1.23
C ASN A 59 18.79 -14.20 1.17
N THR A 60 17.76 -13.67 1.81
CA THR A 60 16.40 -14.22 1.82
C THR A 60 15.48 -13.27 1.09
N ARG A 61 14.66 -13.82 0.19
CA ARG A 61 13.62 -13.07 -0.53
C ARG A 61 12.25 -13.48 -0.03
N ARG A 62 11.38 -12.50 0.21
CA ARG A 62 10.01 -12.72 0.67
C ARG A 62 9.07 -11.64 0.18
N GLY A 63 7.85 -12.00 -0.17
CA GLY A 63 6.79 -11.04 -0.44
C GLY A 63 6.42 -10.26 0.84
N ALA A 64 5.93 -9.04 0.67
CA ALA A 64 5.55 -8.19 1.79
C ALA A 64 4.41 -7.23 1.43
N LEU A 65 3.69 -6.78 2.45
CA LEU A 65 2.81 -5.62 2.39
C LEU A 65 3.38 -4.52 3.27
N LEU A 66 3.55 -3.32 2.71
CA LEU A 66 3.95 -2.13 3.46
C LEU A 66 2.73 -1.33 3.89
N LEU A 67 2.73 -0.80 5.12
CA LEU A 67 1.63 0.02 5.64
C LEU A 67 2.03 1.48 5.77
N TYR A 68 1.14 2.35 5.29
CA TYR A 68 1.22 3.79 5.47
C TYR A 68 -0.09 4.32 6.07
N LYS A 69 -0.03 5.49 6.70
CA LYS A 69 -1.21 6.25 7.11
C LYS A 69 -1.12 7.71 6.65
N SER A 70 -2.26 8.35 6.51
CA SER A 70 -2.39 9.76 6.13
C SER A 70 -3.65 10.38 6.73
N PRO A 71 -3.60 11.63 7.23
CA PRO A 71 -4.81 12.35 7.62
C PRO A 71 -5.57 12.96 6.43
N ASP A 72 -4.91 13.14 5.27
CA ASP A 72 -5.40 14.02 4.21
C ASP A 72 -5.17 13.52 2.76
N LEU A 73 -4.72 12.27 2.61
CA LEU A 73 -4.31 11.61 1.35
C LEU A 73 -3.08 12.22 0.67
N LYS A 74 -2.51 13.31 1.20
CA LYS A 74 -1.38 14.04 0.60
C LYS A 74 -0.08 13.81 1.36
N GLN A 75 -0.15 13.76 2.68
CA GLN A 75 0.99 13.48 3.55
C GLN A 75 0.90 12.06 4.08
N TRP A 76 1.83 11.21 3.67
CA TRP A 76 1.87 9.81 4.05
C TRP A 76 3.06 9.50 4.94
N GLU A 77 2.78 8.85 6.06
CA GLU A 77 3.78 8.31 6.97
C GLU A 77 3.89 6.81 6.73
N PHE A 78 5.10 6.31 6.47
CA PHE A 78 5.38 4.88 6.52
C PHE A 78 5.35 4.41 7.97
N LEU A 79 4.57 3.37 8.27
CA LEU A 79 4.48 2.81 9.61
C LEU A 79 5.46 1.67 9.80
N HIS A 80 5.23 0.56 9.11
CA HIS A 80 6.02 -0.66 9.19
C HIS A 80 5.62 -1.63 8.05
N THR A 81 6.31 -2.76 7.95
CA THR A 81 5.82 -3.91 7.18
C THR A 81 4.61 -4.48 7.91
N LEU A 82 3.47 -4.61 7.22
CA LEU A 82 2.23 -5.15 7.78
C LEU A 82 2.28 -6.68 7.86
N PHE A 83 2.70 -7.30 6.76
CA PHE A 83 2.87 -8.74 6.64
C PHE A 83 4.08 -9.01 5.74
N GLU A 84 4.78 -10.10 6.00
CA GLU A 84 5.84 -10.64 5.15
C GLU A 84 5.72 -12.16 5.06
N GLY A 85 6.13 -12.73 3.94
CA GLY A 85 6.14 -14.18 3.71
C GLY A 85 7.23 -14.88 4.53
N ASN A 86 7.04 -16.18 4.76
CA ASN A 86 8.01 -17.03 5.45
C ASN A 86 8.54 -18.14 4.51
N PRO A 87 9.53 -17.84 3.66
CA PRO A 87 10.03 -18.79 2.66
C PRO A 87 10.71 -20.04 3.24
N ALA A 88 10.96 -20.09 4.55
CA ALA A 88 11.47 -21.29 5.23
C ALA A 88 10.37 -22.32 5.51
N GLU A 89 9.11 -21.88 5.59
CA GLU A 89 7.96 -22.70 5.97
C GLU A 89 6.94 -22.86 4.84
N ASP A 90 6.83 -21.86 3.95
CA ASP A 90 5.84 -21.83 2.88
C ASP A 90 6.39 -21.27 1.54
N ASP A 91 5.60 -21.48 0.48
CA ASP A 91 5.85 -20.91 -0.86
C ASP A 91 5.01 -19.64 -1.06
N SER A 92 5.06 -18.72 -0.09
CA SER A 92 4.34 -17.44 -0.16
C SER A 92 4.86 -16.50 -1.26
N GLY A 93 5.95 -16.86 -1.95
CA GLY A 93 6.52 -16.07 -3.03
C GLY A 93 7.42 -14.93 -2.57
N VAL A 94 8.09 -14.30 -3.53
CA VAL A 94 9.13 -13.28 -3.30
C VAL A 94 8.65 -11.84 -3.50
N PHE A 95 7.40 -11.67 -3.93
CA PHE A 95 6.76 -10.39 -4.19
C PHE A 95 5.24 -10.55 -4.09
N TRP A 96 4.55 -9.63 -3.42
CA TRP A 96 3.09 -9.65 -3.30
C TRP A 96 2.46 -8.50 -4.08
N GLU A 97 1.43 -8.81 -4.86
CA GLU A 97 0.72 -7.89 -5.76
C GLU A 97 -0.70 -7.62 -5.29
N MET A 98 -1.22 -6.45 -5.69
CA MET A 98 -2.63 -6.08 -5.56
C MET A 98 -3.26 -6.42 -4.19
N PRO A 99 -2.74 -5.86 -3.09
CA PRO A 99 -3.36 -6.05 -1.78
C PRO A 99 -4.83 -5.61 -1.82
N VAL A 100 -5.67 -6.32 -1.07
CA VAL A 100 -7.04 -5.91 -0.78
C VAL A 100 -7.26 -6.10 0.71
N PHE A 101 -7.78 -5.07 1.37
CA PHE A 101 -8.18 -5.13 2.77
C PHE A 101 -9.70 -5.08 2.87
N GLY A 102 -10.30 -6.13 3.46
CA GLY A 102 -11.73 -6.22 3.71
C GLY A 102 -11.99 -6.45 5.19
N ARG A 103 -12.95 -5.71 5.77
CA ARG A 103 -13.34 -5.89 7.16
C ARG A 103 -14.41 -6.96 7.25
N LYS A 104 -14.17 -8.00 8.05
CA LYS A 104 -15.18 -9.01 8.36
C LYS A 104 -15.92 -8.65 9.65
N MET A 105 -17.25 -8.55 9.61
CA MET A 105 -18.09 -8.48 10.82
C MET A 105 -19.02 -9.69 10.83
N GLY A 106 -18.83 -10.58 11.80
CA GLY A 106 -19.51 -11.89 11.80
C GLY A 106 -19.10 -12.72 10.60
N ASN A 107 -20.07 -13.17 9.79
CA ASN A 107 -19.83 -13.95 8.56
C ASN A 107 -19.88 -13.11 7.28
N ILE A 108 -19.94 -11.79 7.38
CA ILE A 108 -20.10 -10.89 6.23
C ILE A 108 -18.81 -10.10 6.03
N PHE A 109 -18.35 -10.03 4.78
CA PHE A 109 -17.26 -9.15 4.36
C PHE A 109 -17.83 -7.81 3.90
N TYR A 110 -17.22 -6.75 4.37
CA TYR A 110 -17.43 -5.38 3.88
C TYR A 110 -16.18 -4.99 3.11
N TRP A 111 -16.40 -4.52 1.89
CA TRP A 111 -15.37 -4.01 0.98
C TRP A 111 -15.27 -2.50 1.13
#